data_AF-A0A957BXH7-F1
#
_entry.id   AF-A0A957BXH7-F1
#
_cell.length_a   1.000
_cell.length_b   1.000
_cell.length_c   1.000
_cell.angle_alpha   90.00
_cell.angle_beta   90.00
_cell.angle_gamma   90.00
#
_symmetry.space_group_name_H-M   'P 1'
#
loop_
_entity.id
_entity.type
_entity.pdbx_description
1 polymer ?
#
loop_
_entity_poly.entity_id
_entity_poly.type
_entity_poly.pdbx_seq_one_letter_code
_entity_poly.pdbx_strand_id
1 'polypeptide(L)' 'MAEFYQTIKAAPMWDESRAMMLPGEIEYRTEQDRLKTGIPLQESLLAELRALGSELGVASTLTAL' A
#
# COMPACT_ATOMS: atom_id res chain seq x y z
N MET A 1 -5.32 -14.71 -20.91
CA MET A 1 -4.84 -14.10 -19.64
C MET A 1 -5.70 -14.49 -18.44
N ALA A 2 -7.03 -14.43 -18.52
CA ALA A 2 -7.92 -14.88 -17.45
C ALA A 2 -7.71 -16.36 -17.06
N GLU A 3 -7.52 -17.26 -18.04
CA GLU A 3 -7.26 -18.69 -17.74
C GLU A 3 -5.94 -18.91 -17.00
N PHE A 4 -4.86 -18.23 -17.41
CA PHE A 4 -3.57 -18.27 -16.73
C PHE A 4 -3.66 -17.74 -15.29
N TYR A 5 -4.40 -16.65 -15.09
CA TYR A 5 -4.73 -16.13 -13.76
C TYR A 5 -5.40 -17.20 -12.91
N GLN A 6 -6.46 -17.83 -13.42
CA GLN A 6 -7.21 -18.84 -12.66
C GLN A 6 -6.36 -20.05 -12.29
N THR A 7 -5.50 -20.53 -13.20
CA THR A 7 -4.58 -21.64 -12.92
C THR A 7 -3.64 -21.32 -11.77
N ILE A 8 -3.06 -20.11 -11.75
CA ILE A 8 -2.15 -19.69 -10.68
C ILE A 8 -2.90 -19.54 -9.35
N LYS A 9 -4.11 -18.96 -9.36
CA LYS A 9 -4.90 -18.80 -8.12
C LYS A 9 -5.44 -20.12 -7.56
N ALA A 10 -5.63 -21.13 -8.40
CA ALA A 10 -6.10 -22.45 -7.99
C ALA A 10 -4.97 -23.36 -7.46
N ALA A 11 -3.71 -22.96 -7.57
CA ALA A 11 -2.59 -23.75 -7.08
C ALA A 11 -2.62 -23.85 -5.53
N PRO A 12 -2.44 -25.05 -4.96
CA PRO A 12 -2.41 -25.22 -3.52
C PRO A 12 -1.19 -24.49 -2.93
N MET A 13 -1.42 -23.77 -1.83
CA MET A 13 -0.37 -23.11 -1.06
C MET A 13 0.12 -24.06 0.03
N TRP A 14 1.40 -23.94 0.42
CA TRP A 14 1.94 -24.66 1.57
C TRP A 14 1.34 -24.17 2.90
N ASP A 15 0.83 -22.93 2.91
CA ASP A 15 0.11 -22.29 3.99
C ASP A 15 -1.31 -22.00 3.51
N GLU A 16 -2.29 -22.72 4.05
CA GLU A 16 -3.70 -22.62 3.70
C GLU A 16 -4.31 -21.25 4.03
N SER A 17 -3.68 -20.46 4.91
CA SER A 17 -4.12 -19.12 5.25
C SER A 17 -3.75 -18.07 4.19
N ARG A 18 -2.94 -18.44 3.21
CA ARG A 18 -2.41 -17.53 2.19
C ARG A 18 -2.90 -17.91 0.80
N ALA A 19 -3.01 -16.91 -0.06
CA ALA A 19 -3.33 -17.09 -1.47
C ALA A 19 -2.10 -16.89 -2.34
N MET A 20 -2.00 -17.64 -3.45
CA MET A 20 -1.02 -17.36 -4.48
C MET A 20 -1.31 -15.99 -5.09
N MET A 21 -0.29 -15.16 -5.29
CA MET A 21 -0.43 -13.82 -5.84
C MET A 21 0.34 -13.73 -7.15
N LEU A 22 -0.21 -12.98 -8.11
CA LEU A 22 0.51 -12.62 -9.32
C LEU A 22 1.42 -11.40 -9.08
N PRO A 23 2.49 -11.23 -9.88
CA PRO A 23 3.26 -9.99 -9.89
C PRO A 23 2.35 -8.78 -10.08
N GLY A 24 2.46 -7.78 -9.20
CA GLY A 24 1.62 -6.57 -9.22
C GLY A 24 0.30 -6.68 -8.45
N GLU A 25 -0.15 -7.89 -8.08
CA GLU A 25 -1.44 -8.06 -7.40
C GLU A 25 -1.42 -7.50 -5.97
N ILE A 26 -0.30 -7.64 -5.26
CA ILE A 26 -0.13 -7.15 -3.89
C ILE A 26 -0.13 -5.61 -3.89
N GLU A 27 0.60 -5.02 -4.83
CA GLU A 27 0.72 -3.58 -5.02
C GLU A 27 -0.63 -2.98 -5.38
N TYR A 28 -1.35 -3.57 -6.33
CA TYR A 28 -2.70 -3.13 -6.71
C TYR A 28 -3.68 -3.19 -5.54
N ARG A 29 -3.70 -4.30 -4.79
CA ARG A 29 -4.57 -4.42 -3.61
C ARG A 29 -4.25 -3.36 -2.56
N THR A 30 -2.96 -3.10 -2.33
CA THR A 30 -2.48 -2.10 -1.36
C THR A 30 -2.86 -0.68 -1.80
N GLU A 31 -2.76 -0.37 -3.09
CA GLU A 31 -3.20 0.90 -3.67
C GLU A 31 -4.72 1.09 -3.47
N GLN A 32 -5.52 0.08 -3.82
CA GLN A 32 -6.98 0.14 -3.70
C GLN A 32 -7.44 0.32 -2.24
N ASP A 33 -6.73 -0.30 -1.30
CA ASP A 33 -6.99 -0.08 0.13
C ASP A 33 -6.64 1.35 0.53
N ARG A 34 -5.42 1.82 0.22
CA ARG A 34 -4.94 3.16 0.60
C ARG A 34 -5.72 4.30 -0.06
N LEU A 35 -6.31 4.09 -1.24
CA LEU A 35 -7.24 5.06 -1.84
C LEU A 35 -8.54 5.22 -1.02
N LYS A 36 -8.93 4.20 -0.26
CA LYS A 36 -10.15 4.20 0.56
C LYS A 36 -9.89 4.56 2.01
N THR A 37 -8.79 4.08 2.57
CA THR A 37 -8.48 4.16 4.01
C THR A 37 -7.40 5.21 4.32
N GLY A 38 -6.71 5.71 3.30
CA GLY A 38 -5.57 6.59 3.48
C GLY A 38 -4.21 5.89 3.38
N ILE A 39 -3.14 6.68 3.26
CA ILE A 39 -1.77 6.15 3.27
C ILE A 39 -1.26 6.17 4.72
N PRO A 40 -1.00 5.01 5.33
CA PRO A 40 -0.43 4.97 6.67
C PRO A 40 1.03 5.44 6.63
N LEU A 41 1.35 6.43 7.45
CA LEU A 41 2.71 6.94 7.64
C LEU A 41 3.11 6.81 9.11
N GLN A 42 4.39 6.57 9.37
CA GLN A 42 4.92 6.59 10.72
C GLN A 42 4.93 8.02 11.26
N GLU A 43 4.65 8.20 12.55
CA GLU A 43 4.62 9.55 13.17
C GLU A 43 5.98 10.26 13.07
N SER A 44 7.09 9.52 13.15
CA SER A 44 8.44 10.06 12.95
C SER A 44 8.62 10.66 11.56
N LEU A 45 8.20 9.93 10.52
CA LEU A 45 8.25 10.41 9.14
C LEU A 45 7.34 11.63 8.95
N LEU A 46 6.17 11.65 9.58
CA LEU A 46 5.26 12.80 9.52
C LEU A 46 5.89 14.05 10.15
N ALA A 47 6.61 13.89 11.28
CA ALA A 47 7.36 14.97 11.92
C ALA A 47 8.49 15.50 11.03
N GLU A 48 9.27 14.60 10.40
CA GLU A 48 10.33 14.98 9.46
C GLU A 48 9.79 15.77 8.26
N LEU A 49 8.68 15.31 7.66
CA LEU A 49 8.05 15.99 6.53
C LEU A 49 7.52 17.39 6.92
N ARG A 50 6.92 17.53 8.11
CA ARG A 50 6.46 18.83 8.63
C ARG A 50 7.64 19.79 8.87
N ALA A 51 8.74 19.30 9.43
CA ALA A 51 9.95 20.09 9.64
C ALA A 51 10.53 20.60 8.31
N LEU A 52 10.64 19.70 7.32
CA LEU A 52 11.11 20.05 5.99
C LEU A 52 10.18 21.07 5.30
N GLY A 53 8.86 20.88 5.41
CA GLY A 53 7.88 21.83 4.89
C GLY A 53 8.03 23.22 5.52
N SER A 54 8.29 23.28 6.83
CA SER A 54 8.55 24.55 7.54
C SER A 54 9.84 25.22 7.08
N GLU A 55 10.92 24.47 6.87
CA GLU A 55 12.21 24.99 6.40
C GLU A 55 12.08 25.61 5.00
N LEU A 56 11.34 24.94 4.12
CA LEU A 56 11.15 25.36 2.73
C LEU A 56 10.01 26.37 2.55
N GLY A 57 9.30 26.75 3.62
CA GLY A 57 8.17 27.68 3.55
C GLY A 57 6.95 27.12 2.80
N VAL A 58 6.78 25.80 2.76
CA VAL A 58 5.66 25.13 2.09
C VAL A 58 4.48 25.05 3.04
N ALA A 59 3.43 25.83 2.78
CA ALA A 59 2.18 25.79 3.51
C ALA A 59 1.34 24.58 3.11
N SER A 60 1.60 23.42 3.70
CA SER A 60 0.73 22.24 3.56
C SER A 60 0.48 21.58 4.92
N THR A 61 -0.80 21.33 5.20
CA THR A 61 -1.21 20.64 6.43
C THR A 61 -1.18 19.14 6.18
N LEU A 62 -0.17 18.45 6.73
CA LEU A 62 -0.13 16.99 6.75
C LEU A 62 -0.85 16.49 8.01
N THR A 63 -1.98 15.80 7.84
CA THR A 63 -2.75 15.17 8.92
C THR A 63 -2.50 13.66 8.93
N ALA A 64 -2.29 13.09 10.12
CA ALA A 64 -2.29 11.64 10.29
C ALA A 64 -3.72 11.09 10.11
N LEU A 65 -3.84 9.90 9.52
CA LEU A 65 -5.09 9.13 9.38
C LEU A 65 -5.09 7.96 10.36
#